data_AF-A0A060HM82-F1
#
_entry.id   AF-A0A060HM82-F1
#
_cell.length_a   1.000
_cell.length_b   1.000
_cell.length_c   1.000
_cell.angle_alpha   90.00
_cell.angle_beta   90.00
_cell.angle_gamma   90.00
#
_symmetry.space_group_name_H-M   'P 1'
#
loop_
_entity.id
_entity.type
_entity.pdbx_description
1 polymer ?
#
loop_
_entity_poly.entity_id
_entity_poly.type
_entity_poly.pdbx_seq_one_letter_code
_entity_poly.pdbx_strand_id
1 'polypeptide(L)'
;MEYGKFGRPIRAGIIIVVSAILVVTMTVSSLGTKQAYAQVNLTGVWTADDGGTYYIRQIGSTVWWFGTNGQDGFANVYKGTIRGDNVRGLWADVPYAVTSSGGQLVLRIIDNDTLEKVSQTGGFSGSLWQRA
;
A
#
# COMPACT_ATOMS: atom_id res chain seq x y z
N MET A 1 -48.24 -50.55 -66.44
CA MET A 1 -47.47 -50.78 -65.20
C MET A 1 -46.23 -49.94 -65.29
N GLU A 2 -46.22 -48.75 -64.68
CA GLU A 2 -44.99 -48.06 -64.28
C GLU A 2 -45.32 -46.99 -63.23
N TYR A 3 -44.45 -46.88 -62.25
CA TYR A 3 -44.61 -46.17 -61.00
C TYR A 3 -44.14 -44.71 -61.10
N GLY A 4 -44.93 -43.80 -60.50
CA GLY A 4 -44.43 -42.74 -59.63
C GLY A 4 -43.79 -41.49 -60.24
N LYS A 5 -44.25 -40.31 -59.78
CA LYS A 5 -43.48 -39.48 -58.84
C LYS A 5 -44.31 -38.26 -58.39
N PHE A 6 -44.63 -38.27 -57.10
CA PHE A 6 -45.07 -37.12 -56.32
C PHE A 6 -43.94 -36.09 -56.23
N GLY A 7 -44.15 -34.87 -56.72
CA GLY A 7 -43.37 -33.69 -56.36
C GLY A 7 -44.14 -32.85 -55.35
N ARG A 8 -43.81 -32.95 -54.06
CA ARG A 8 -44.29 -32.07 -52.98
C ARG A 8 -43.10 -31.27 -52.41
N PRO A 9 -43.36 -30.08 -51.83
CA PRO A 9 -42.43 -28.94 -51.86
C PRO A 9 -41.23 -29.08 -50.92
N ILE A 10 -40.18 -28.35 -51.29
CA ILE A 10 -38.90 -28.19 -50.60
C ILE A 10 -39.14 -27.85 -49.13
N ARG A 11 -38.71 -28.76 -48.23
CA ARG A 11 -38.67 -28.52 -46.78
C ARG A 11 -37.34 -27.89 -46.40
N ALA A 12 -37.45 -26.74 -45.75
CA ALA A 12 -36.58 -26.15 -44.73
C ALA A 12 -35.07 -26.43 -44.84
N GLY A 13 -34.33 -25.37 -45.20
CA GLY A 13 -32.88 -25.34 -45.15
C GLY A 13 -32.35 -25.66 -43.75
N ILE A 14 -31.44 -26.62 -43.71
CA ILE A 14 -30.56 -26.86 -42.56
C ILE A 14 -29.50 -25.75 -42.61
N ILE A 15 -29.73 -24.68 -41.86
CA ILE A 15 -28.68 -23.72 -41.52
C ILE A 15 -27.92 -24.37 -40.36
N ILE A 16 -26.72 -24.90 -40.64
CA ILE A 16 -25.76 -25.22 -39.59
C ILE A 16 -25.37 -23.88 -38.97
N VAL A 17 -25.92 -23.59 -37.79
CA VAL A 17 -25.51 -22.44 -36.97
C VAL A 17 -24.08 -22.68 -36.54
N VAL A 18 -23.13 -22.08 -37.26
CA VAL A 18 -21.77 -21.90 -36.75
C VAL A 18 -21.93 -21.05 -35.50
N SER A 19 -21.79 -21.70 -34.33
CA SER A 19 -21.85 -21.02 -33.04
C SER A 19 -20.61 -20.13 -32.95
N ALA A 20 -20.76 -18.86 -33.28
CA ALA A 20 -19.78 -17.85 -32.95
C ALA A 20 -19.75 -17.71 -31.43
N ILE A 21 -18.79 -18.37 -30.78
CA ILE A 21 -18.44 -18.06 -29.39
C ILE A 21 -17.86 -16.65 -29.42
N LEU A 22 -18.69 -15.67 -29.07
CA LEU A 22 -18.21 -14.34 -28.73
C LEU A 22 -17.44 -14.48 -27.41
N VAL A 23 -16.12 -14.68 -27.51
CA VAL A 23 -15.23 -14.49 -26.37
C VAL A 23 -15.24 -13.00 -26.09
N VAL A 24 -16.14 -12.56 -25.20
CA VAL A 24 -16.08 -11.22 -24.63
C VAL A 24 -14.82 -11.19 -23.78
N THR A 25 -13.73 -10.71 -24.35
CA THR A 25 -12.56 -10.31 -23.57
C THR A 25 -12.98 -9.10 -22.75
N MET A 26 -13.43 -9.33 -21.52
CA MET A 26 -13.51 -8.26 -20.53
C MET A 26 -12.07 -7.82 -20.25
N THR A 27 -11.61 -6.79 -20.94
CA THR A 27 -10.50 -5.99 -20.46
C THR A 27 -10.98 -5.34 -19.17
N VAL A 28 -10.55 -5.87 -18.03
CA VAL A 28 -10.65 -5.13 -16.78
C VAL A 28 -9.65 -4.01 -16.89
N SER A 29 -10.07 -2.85 -17.41
CA SER A 29 -9.31 -1.63 -17.20
C SER A 29 -9.30 -1.39 -15.71
N SER A 30 -8.18 -1.64 -15.04
CA SER A 30 -7.99 -1.20 -13.66
C SER A 30 -7.99 0.33 -13.69
N LEU A 31 -9.19 0.91 -13.57
CA LEU A 31 -9.31 2.26 -13.03
C LEU A 31 -8.58 2.17 -11.71
N GLY A 32 -7.41 2.81 -11.62
CA GLY A 32 -6.60 2.83 -10.42
C GLY A 32 -7.49 3.34 -9.30
N THR A 33 -8.09 2.40 -8.57
CA THR A 33 -8.75 2.69 -7.31
C THR A 33 -7.62 3.26 -6.48
N LYS A 34 -7.72 4.54 -6.12
CA LYS A 34 -6.98 5.00 -4.95
C LYS A 34 -7.35 4.00 -3.87
N GLN A 35 -6.41 3.13 -3.53
CA GLN A 35 -6.66 2.08 -2.57
C GLN A 35 -7.17 2.80 -1.34
N ALA A 36 -8.44 2.55 -1.00
CA ALA A 36 -9.01 2.98 0.25
C ALA A 36 -8.28 2.15 1.28
N TYR A 37 -7.12 2.63 1.71
CA TYR A 37 -6.41 2.06 2.85
C TYR A 37 -7.44 2.06 3.97
N ALA A 38 -7.75 0.87 4.50
CA ALA A 38 -8.45 0.75 5.76
C ALA A 38 -7.82 1.75 6.71
N GLN A 39 -8.62 2.53 7.44
CA GLN A 39 -8.10 3.58 8.32
C GLN A 39 -7.05 2.95 9.25
N VAL A 40 -5.77 3.14 8.94
CA VAL A 40 -4.66 2.66 9.76
C VAL A 40 -4.61 3.51 11.02
N ASN A 41 -4.25 2.88 12.13
CA ASN A 41 -4.03 3.56 13.39
C ASN A 41 -2.62 3.27 13.89
N LEU A 42 -1.71 4.18 13.59
CA LEU A 42 -0.30 4.08 13.97
C LEU A 42 -0.02 4.56 15.40
N THR A 43 -1.03 5.08 16.11
CA THR A 43 -0.82 5.58 17.49
C THR A 43 -0.40 4.43 18.40
N GLY A 44 0.70 4.60 19.13
CA GLY A 44 1.21 3.59 20.06
C GLY A 44 2.70 3.73 20.34
N VAL A 45 3.24 2.74 21.06
CA VAL A 45 4.67 2.58 21.28
C VAL A 45 5.19 1.55 20.29
N TRP A 46 6.35 1.84 19.73
CA TRP A 46 7.00 1.05 18.69
C TRP A 46 8.47 0.88 19.02
N THR A 47 9.06 -0.22 18.57
CA THR A 47 10.51 -0.45 18.61
C THR A 47 11.04 -0.55 17.20
N ALA A 48 12.28 -0.13 16.96
CA ALA A 48 12.94 -0.32 15.68
C ALA A 48 14.22 -1.15 15.78
N ASP A 49 14.70 -1.59 14.62
CA ASP A 49 15.95 -2.32 14.43
C ASP A 49 17.23 -1.53 14.77
N ASP A 50 17.13 -0.24 15.07
CA ASP A 50 18.21 0.59 15.64
C ASP A 50 18.26 0.59 17.18
N GLY A 51 17.41 -0.22 17.82
CA GLY A 51 17.27 -0.29 19.28
C GLY A 51 16.49 0.87 19.89
N GLY A 52 15.91 1.76 19.07
CA GLY A 52 15.09 2.87 19.52
C GLY A 52 13.68 2.47 19.90
N THR A 53 13.13 3.18 20.89
CA THR A 53 11.70 3.21 21.22
C THR A 53 11.09 4.48 20.66
N TYR A 54 9.94 4.34 20.00
CA TYR A 54 9.25 5.39 19.26
C TYR A 54 7.81 5.52 19.76
N TYR A 55 7.45 6.72 20.22
CA TYR A 55 6.12 7.08 20.68
C TYR A 55 5.38 7.77 19.56
N ILE A 56 4.55 7.02 18.85
CA ILE A 56 3.86 7.49 17.64
C ILE A 56 2.46 7.99 18.00
N ARG A 57 2.11 9.17 17.47
CA ARG A 57 0.76 9.74 17.58
C ARG A 57 0.24 10.12 16.19
N GLN A 58 -0.88 9.50 15.80
CA GLN A 58 -1.58 9.83 14.56
C GLN A 58 -2.82 10.69 14.83
N ILE A 59 -2.94 11.83 14.14
CA ILE A 59 -4.12 12.70 14.14
C ILE A 59 -4.57 12.91 12.69
N GLY A 60 -5.66 12.25 12.31
CA GLY A 60 -6.08 12.18 10.90
C GLY A 60 -4.97 11.54 10.05
N SER A 61 -4.52 12.27 9.02
CA SER A 61 -3.38 11.86 8.19
C SER A 61 -2.03 12.34 8.71
N THR A 62 -1.97 13.13 9.79
CA THR A 62 -0.71 13.62 10.35
C THR A 62 -0.17 12.63 11.36
N VAL A 63 1.12 12.31 11.26
CA VAL A 63 1.84 11.44 12.20
C VAL A 63 2.93 12.26 12.86
N TRP A 64 2.99 12.17 14.18
CA TRP A 64 4.08 12.68 14.99
C TRP A 64 4.77 11.52 15.68
N TRP A 65 6.08 11.65 15.94
CA TRP A 65 6.72 10.81 16.94
C TRP A 65 7.70 11.56 17.81
N PHE A 66 8.05 10.93 18.92
CA PHE A 66 9.33 11.07 19.60
C PHE A 66 10.02 9.70 19.60
N GLY A 67 11.28 9.63 19.18
CA GLY A 67 12.08 8.41 19.15
C GLY A 67 13.37 8.56 19.94
N THR A 68 13.76 7.55 20.71
CA THR A 68 15.03 7.56 21.45
C THR A 68 15.51 6.16 21.80
N ASN A 69 16.82 5.98 21.92
CA ASN A 69 17.45 4.79 22.50
C ASN A 69 18.23 5.09 23.80
N GLY A 70 18.01 6.27 24.41
CA GLY A 70 18.71 6.72 25.63
C GLY A 70 19.48 8.03 25.43
N GLN A 71 20.15 8.50 26.50
CA GLN A 71 20.87 9.79 26.49
C GLN A 71 22.22 9.71 25.77
N ASP A 72 22.88 8.55 25.78
CA ASP A 72 24.17 8.34 25.11
C ASP A 72 24.04 8.04 23.61
N GLY A 73 22.81 8.01 23.08
CA GLY A 73 22.52 7.69 21.68
C GLY A 73 21.81 8.83 20.96
N PHE A 74 20.62 8.55 20.44
CA PHE A 74 19.80 9.52 19.73
C PHE A 74 18.50 9.83 20.46
N ALA A 75 18.00 11.03 20.20
CA ALA A 75 16.63 11.41 20.48
C ALA A 75 16.15 12.32 19.37
N ASN A 76 15.04 11.97 18.73
CA ASN A 76 14.53 12.71 17.59
C ASN A 76 13.01 12.88 17.66
N VAL A 77 12.54 13.88 16.92
CA VAL A 77 11.13 14.09 16.64
C VAL A 77 10.89 13.96 15.15
N TYR A 78 9.68 13.55 14.78
CA TYR A 78 9.25 13.46 13.39
C TYR A 78 7.85 14.03 13.24
N LYS A 79 7.61 14.66 12.08
CA LYS A 79 6.29 15.03 11.63
C LYS A 79 6.13 14.62 10.17
N GLY A 80 5.15 13.77 9.90
CA GLY A 80 4.83 13.29 8.56
C GLY A 80 3.34 13.31 8.23
N THR A 81 3.05 13.01 6.96
CA THR A 81 1.68 12.89 6.44
C THR A 81 1.52 11.57 5.71
N ILE A 82 0.46 10.83 6.07
CA ILE A 82 0.01 9.62 5.40
C ILE A 82 -0.53 9.99 4.01
N ARG A 83 0.01 9.36 2.97
CA ARG A 83 -0.43 9.46 1.57
C ARG A 83 -0.36 8.07 0.91
N GLY A 84 -1.50 7.41 0.79
CA GLY A 84 -1.54 6.01 0.38
C GLY A 84 -0.90 5.14 1.45
N ASP A 85 0.06 4.32 1.04
CA ASP A 85 0.85 3.41 1.87
C ASP A 85 2.10 4.06 2.47
N ASN A 86 2.28 5.38 2.33
CA ASN A 86 3.50 6.06 2.76
C ASN A 86 3.21 7.13 3.82
N VAL A 87 4.09 7.25 4.81
CA VAL A 87 4.21 8.43 5.69
C VAL A 87 5.44 9.21 5.26
N ARG A 88 5.25 10.44 4.78
CA ARG A 88 6.35 11.31 4.32
C ARG A 88 6.48 12.52 5.23
N GLY A 89 7.68 12.83 5.69
CA GLY A 89 7.87 13.88 6.68
C GLY A 89 9.32 14.30 6.88
N LEU A 90 9.49 15.16 7.88
CA LEU A 90 10.79 15.62 8.37
C LEU A 90 11.05 15.06 9.75
N TRP A 91 12.32 14.74 10.03
CA TRP A 91 12.83 14.39 11.34
C TRP A 91 13.97 15.32 11.73
N ALA A 92 14.15 15.49 13.03
CA ALA A 92 15.28 16.21 13.60
C ALA A 92 15.65 15.61 14.95
N ASP A 93 16.94 15.49 15.21
CA ASP A 93 17.45 15.23 16.55
C ASP A 93 17.15 16.43 17.46
N VAL A 94 16.89 16.14 18.72
CA VAL A 94 16.66 17.12 19.78
C VAL A 94 17.74 16.98 20.85
N PRO A 95 18.08 18.05 21.60
CA PRO A 95 19.20 18.06 22.55
C PRO A 95 18.88 17.32 23.87
N TYR A 96 18.22 16.16 23.77
CA TYR A 96 18.09 15.19 24.86
C TYR A 96 19.22 14.15 24.83
N ALA A 97 19.77 13.86 23.65
CA ALA A 97 20.88 12.93 23.45
C ALA A 97 22.04 13.60 22.70
N VAL A 98 23.07 12.83 22.33
CA VAL A 98 24.34 13.38 21.82
C VAL A 98 24.36 13.66 20.31
N THR A 99 23.42 13.10 19.54
CA THR A 99 23.34 13.32 18.10
C THR A 99 22.62 14.63 17.75
N SER A 100 22.98 15.21 16.60
CA SER A 100 22.41 16.48 16.12
C SER A 100 22.27 16.47 14.59
N SER A 101 21.49 15.53 14.06
CA SER A 101 21.18 15.39 12.63
C SER A 101 19.70 15.69 12.35
N GLY A 102 19.32 15.61 11.07
CA GLY A 102 17.95 15.83 10.64
C GLY A 102 17.81 15.66 9.14
N GLY A 103 16.57 15.56 8.67
CA GLY A 103 16.31 15.37 7.25
C GLY A 103 14.89 14.97 6.92
N GLN A 104 14.72 14.47 5.70
CA GLN A 104 13.49 13.83 5.24
C GLN A 104 13.52 12.36 5.63
N LEU A 105 12.35 11.82 5.94
CA LEU A 105 12.14 10.39 6.16
C LEU A 105 10.81 9.98 5.54
N VAL A 106 10.87 8.92 4.75
CA VAL A 106 9.71 8.27 4.13
C VAL A 106 9.61 6.85 4.66
N LEU A 107 8.46 6.54 5.24
CA LEU A 107 8.12 5.21 5.74
C LEU A 107 6.99 4.62 4.89
N ARG A 108 7.05 3.32 4.63
CA ARG A 108 5.96 2.52 4.09
C ARG A 108 5.19 1.90 5.25
N ILE A 109 3.86 1.96 5.16
CA ILE A 109 2.93 1.31 6.06
C ILE A 109 2.68 -0.08 5.48
N ILE A 110 3.23 -1.12 6.13
CA ILE A 110 2.99 -2.51 5.72
C ILE A 110 1.63 -2.96 6.26
N ASP A 111 1.40 -2.72 7.54
CA ASP A 111 0.13 -2.93 8.24
C ASP A 111 0.04 -2.01 9.48
N ASN A 112 -0.88 -2.29 10.41
CA ASN A 112 -1.03 -1.49 11.64
C ASN A 112 0.14 -1.65 12.62
N ASP A 113 0.97 -2.69 12.48
CA ASP A 113 1.97 -3.10 13.46
C ASP A 113 3.39 -3.15 12.88
N THR A 114 3.53 -2.83 11.58
CA THR A 114 4.81 -2.83 10.86
C THR A 114 4.97 -1.58 9.97
N LEU A 115 6.07 -0.85 10.16
CA LEU A 115 6.52 0.23 9.27
C LEU A 115 7.92 -0.08 8.72
N GLU A 116 8.19 0.28 7.47
CA GLU A 116 9.49 0.07 6.80
C GLU A 116 10.03 1.39 6.24
N LYS A 117 11.32 1.69 6.42
CA LYS A 117 11.94 2.87 5.80
C LYS A 117 12.05 2.68 4.30
N VAL A 118 11.54 3.65 3.55
CA VAL A 118 11.68 3.70 2.08
C VAL A 118 12.89 4.54 1.69
N SER A 119 13.04 5.71 2.29
CA SER A 119 14.15 6.60 2.01
C SER A 119 14.36 7.63 3.13
N GLN A 120 15.56 8.19 3.15
CA GLN A 120 15.96 9.19 4.13
C GLN A 120 17.00 10.14 3.54
N THR A 121 17.10 11.32 4.15
CA THR A 121 18.30 12.17 4.10
C THR A 121 18.85 12.31 5.51
N GLY A 122 20.14 12.65 5.63
CA GLY A 122 20.83 12.65 6.92
C GLY A 122 21.18 11.24 7.40
N GLY A 123 21.60 11.12 8.66
CA GLY A 123 22.12 9.88 9.24
C GLY A 123 21.08 9.00 9.94
N PHE A 124 19.84 8.91 9.43
CA PHE A 124 18.76 8.18 10.11
C PHE A 124 18.94 6.66 10.06
N SER A 125 19.17 6.02 11.22
CA SER A 125 19.53 4.60 11.30
C SER A 125 18.35 3.63 11.17
N GLY A 126 17.27 3.77 11.95
CA GLY A 126 16.15 2.84 11.97
C GLY A 126 15.56 2.56 10.58
N SER A 127 15.28 1.30 10.26
CA SER A 127 14.81 0.84 8.96
C SER A 127 13.55 -0.02 9.03
N LEU A 128 13.29 -0.68 10.16
CA LEU A 128 12.09 -1.48 10.38
C LEU A 128 11.54 -1.20 11.79
N TRP A 129 10.26 -0.86 11.89
CA TRP A 129 9.57 -0.65 13.16
C TRP A 129 8.49 -1.71 13.35
N GLN A 130 8.38 -2.19 14.59
CA GLN A 130 7.36 -3.11 15.05
C GLN A 130 6.64 -2.51 16.25
N ARG A 131 5.33 -2.68 16.33
CA ARG A 131 4.57 -2.26 17.51
C ARG A 131 4.99 -3.09 18.73
N ALA A 132 5.19 -2.41 19.85
CA ALA A 132 5.55 -3.02 21.14
C ALA A 132 4.35 -3.67 21.83
#